data_AF-A0A7V7WJ78-F1
#
_entry.id   AF-A0A7V7WJ78-F1
#
_cell.length_a   1.000
_cell.length_b   1.000
_cell.length_c   1.000
_cell.angle_alpha   90.00
_cell.angle_beta   90.00
_cell.angle_gamma   90.00
#
_symmetry.space_group_name_H-M   'P 1'
#
loop_
_entity.id
_entity.type
_entity.pdbx_description
1 polymer ?
#
loop_
_entity_poly.entity_id
_entity_poly.type
_entity_poly.pdbx_seq_one_letter_code
_entity_poly.pdbx_strand_id
1 'polypeptide(L)'
;MSTKLSLVAESEPAEPKGGAGGGGSVIRVGGLDTIAKVRTECARLYRAARRAAGAEPDAATAARLTYILTAIARTIEGSELERRVSVLEQREKP
;
A
#
# COMPACT_ATOMS: atom_id res chain seq x y z
N MET A 1 -30.43 -22.11 -57.11
CA MET A 1 -29.51 -22.51 -56.01
C MET A 1 -29.23 -21.26 -55.17
N SER A 2 -30.15 -20.77 -54.35
CA SER A 2 -30.46 -21.16 -52.95
C SER A 2 -29.22 -21.24 -52.03
N THR A 3 -28.92 -20.10 -51.41
CA THR A 3 -28.52 -19.86 -50.01
C THR A 3 -27.51 -20.77 -49.32
N LYS A 4 -26.42 -20.16 -48.80
CA LYS A 4 -26.28 -19.94 -47.34
C LYS A 4 -25.10 -19.00 -47.01
N LEU A 5 -25.47 -17.88 -46.42
CA LEU A 5 -24.65 -16.92 -45.67
C LEU A 5 -24.27 -17.61 -44.35
N SER A 6 -22.99 -17.92 -44.12
CA SER A 6 -22.53 -18.42 -42.82
C SER A 6 -22.11 -17.24 -41.95
N LEU A 7 -22.99 -16.88 -41.01
CA LEU A 7 -22.64 -16.11 -39.81
C LEU A 7 -21.56 -16.88 -39.04
N VAL A 8 -20.40 -16.28 -38.81
CA VAL A 8 -19.50 -16.66 -37.72
C VAL A 8 -19.81 -15.72 -36.57
N ALA A 9 -20.29 -16.32 -35.49
CA ALA A 9 -20.68 -15.67 -34.25
C ALA A 9 -19.50 -14.92 -33.62
N GLU A 10 -19.69 -13.63 -33.35
CA GLU A 10 -18.87 -12.88 -32.42
C GLU A 10 -19.00 -13.53 -31.03
N SER A 11 -17.89 -14.07 -30.50
CA SER A 11 -17.83 -14.51 -29.12
C SER A 11 -17.66 -13.29 -28.22
N GLU A 12 -18.71 -12.96 -27.46
CA GLU A 12 -18.64 -11.93 -26.42
C GLU A 12 -17.53 -12.25 -25.40
N PRO A 13 -16.73 -11.25 -24.96
CA PRO A 13 -15.73 -11.46 -23.92
C PRO A 13 -16.42 -11.69 -22.57
N ALA A 14 -16.08 -12.80 -21.91
CA ALA A 14 -16.54 -13.14 -20.58
C ALA A 14 -16.30 -12.00 -19.58
N GLU A 15 -17.36 -11.56 -18.91
CA GLU A 15 -17.28 -10.57 -17.84
C GLU A 15 -16.29 -11.01 -16.75
N PRO A 16 -15.45 -10.10 -16.23
CA PRO A 16 -14.60 -10.41 -15.09
C PRO A 16 -15.48 -10.62 -13.86
N LYS A 17 -15.53 -11.86 -13.35
CA LYS A 17 -16.15 -12.15 -12.06
C LYS A 17 -15.46 -11.33 -10.97
N GLY A 18 -16.15 -10.29 -10.50
CA GLY A 18 -15.75 -9.47 -9.37
C GLY A 18 -15.45 -10.34 -8.16
N GLY A 19 -14.16 -10.45 -7.82
CA GLY A 19 -13.67 -11.20 -6.68
C GLY A 19 -14.12 -10.57 -5.38
N ALA A 20 -14.92 -11.35 -4.65
CA ALA A 20 -15.27 -11.26 -3.23
C ALA A 20 -14.64 -10.09 -2.45
N GLY A 21 -15.47 -9.10 -2.12
CA GLY A 21 -15.20 -8.15 -1.03
C GLY A 21 -15.10 -8.92 0.29
N GLY A 22 -13.87 -9.24 0.69
CA GLY A 22 -13.58 -9.87 1.97
C GLY A 22 -14.06 -9.01 3.13
N GLY A 23 -14.80 -9.65 4.05
CA GLY A 23 -15.43 -9.03 5.22
C GLY A 23 -14.51 -8.03 5.92
N GLY A 24 -14.98 -6.79 6.01
CA GLY A 24 -14.24 -5.69 6.62
C GLY A 24 -14.03 -5.93 8.10
N SER A 25 -12.92 -6.57 8.46
CA SER A 25 -12.36 -6.40 9.80
C SER A 25 -12.07 -4.91 9.97
N VAL A 26 -12.60 -4.28 11.02
CA VAL A 26 -12.33 -2.88 11.34
C VAL A 26 -10.81 -2.71 11.44
N ILE A 27 -10.20 -2.09 10.43
CA ILE A 27 -8.76 -1.82 10.44
C ILE A 27 -8.53 -0.76 11.51
N ARG A 28 -7.97 -1.17 12.64
CA ARG A 28 -7.59 -0.23 13.70
C ARG A 28 -6.28 0.44 13.30
N VAL A 29 -6.38 1.69 12.89
CA VAL A 29 -5.24 2.59 12.67
C VAL A 29 -4.98 3.33 13.98
N GLY A 30 -3.73 3.34 14.45
CA GLY A 30 -3.33 4.14 15.61
C GLY A 30 -3.34 5.65 15.31
N GLY A 31 -3.14 6.50 16.32
CA GLY A 31 -2.94 7.94 16.08
C GLY A 31 -1.74 8.20 15.17
N LEU A 32 -1.84 9.17 14.25
CA LEU A 32 -0.82 9.49 13.26
C LEU A 32 -0.23 10.90 13.46
N ASP A 33 -0.25 11.37 14.70
CA ASP A 33 0.12 12.73 15.13
C ASP A 33 1.63 12.98 15.25
N THR A 34 2.46 11.95 15.10
CA THR A 34 3.93 12.08 15.13
C THR A 34 4.56 11.25 14.03
N ILE A 35 5.74 11.65 13.55
CA ILE A 35 6.50 10.88 12.55
C ILE A 35 6.80 9.45 13.06
N ALA A 36 7.08 9.30 14.36
CA ALA A 36 7.32 8.01 14.98
C ALA A 36 6.09 7.07 14.91
N LYS A 37 4.88 7.61 15.12
CA LYS A 37 3.64 6.85 15.00
C LYS A 37 3.33 6.48 13.55
N VAL A 38 3.54 7.41 12.61
CA VAL A 38 3.39 7.12 11.16
C VAL A 38 4.34 6.00 10.74
N ARG A 39 5.62 6.08 11.14
CA ARG A 39 6.61 5.02 10.86
C ARG A 39 6.17 3.66 11.38
N THR A 40 5.64 3.62 12.60
CA THR A 40 5.12 2.38 13.22
C THR A 40 3.99 1.78 12.39
N GLU A 41 3.04 2.61 11.96
CA GLU A 41 1.91 2.16 11.16
C GLU A 41 2.34 1.70 9.75
N CYS A 42 3.24 2.43 9.08
CA CYS A 42 3.82 1.98 7.81
C CYS A 42 4.55 0.64 7.94
N ALA A 43 5.33 0.44 9.01
CA ALA A 43 6.00 -0.83 9.26
C ALA A 43 5.00 -1.97 9.52
N ARG A 44 3.88 -1.69 10.21
CA ARG A 44 2.78 -2.65 10.40
C ARG A 44 2.17 -3.05 9.06
N LEU A 45 1.85 -2.08 8.20
CA LEU A 45 1.31 -2.30 6.87
C LEU A 45 2.28 -3.11 5.98
N TYR A 46 3.56 -2.74 5.96
CA TYR A 46 4.58 -3.48 5.21
C TYR A 46 4.63 -4.95 5.63
N ARG A 47 4.69 -5.23 6.94
CA ARG A 47 4.75 -6.61 7.45
C ARG A 47 3.48 -7.40 7.12
N ALA A 48 2.31 -6.77 7.21
CA ALA A 48 1.04 -7.40 6.86
C ALA A 48 0.99 -7.75 5.37
N ALA A 49 1.29 -6.78 4.51
CA ALA A 49 1.34 -6.98 3.07
C ALA A 49 2.40 -8.02 2.67
N ARG A 50 3.61 -7.96 3.27
CA ARG A 50 4.69 -8.91 2.98
C ARG A 50 4.34 -10.33 3.37
N ARG A 51 3.62 -10.53 4.48
CA ARG A 51 3.11 -11.86 4.88
C ARG A 51 2.06 -12.39 3.90
N ALA A 52 1.19 -11.51 3.40
CA ALA A 52 0.16 -11.89 2.44
C ALA A 52 0.72 -12.18 1.03
N ALA A 53 1.87 -11.59 0.68
CA ALA A 53 2.45 -11.66 -0.65
C ALA A 53 3.12 -13.00 -1.00
N GLY A 54 3.36 -13.88 -0.03
CA GLY A 54 4.07 -15.14 -0.25
C GLY A 54 5.59 -14.98 -0.39
N ALA A 55 6.25 -16.03 -0.87
CA ALA A 55 7.72 -16.07 -1.00
C ALA A 55 8.22 -15.14 -2.11
N GLU A 56 7.54 -15.13 -3.25
CA GLU A 56 7.91 -14.37 -4.44
C GLU A 56 6.73 -13.51 -4.92
N PRO A 57 6.70 -12.22 -4.55
CA PRO A 57 5.62 -11.33 -4.94
C PRO A 57 5.64 -11.02 -6.43
N ASP A 58 4.46 -10.86 -7.03
CA ASP A 58 4.35 -10.30 -8.38
C ASP A 58 4.84 -8.85 -8.44
N ALA A 59 5.07 -8.35 -9.66
CA ALA A 59 5.60 -7.00 -9.87
C ALA A 59 4.73 -5.91 -9.23
N ALA A 60 3.39 -6.07 -9.28
CA ALA A 60 2.46 -5.13 -8.70
C ALA A 60 2.55 -5.08 -7.16
N THR A 61 2.67 -6.23 -6.50
CA THR A 61 2.83 -6.32 -5.05
C THR A 61 4.21 -5.84 -4.62
N ALA A 62 5.26 -6.18 -5.36
CA ALA A 62 6.61 -5.67 -5.13
C ALA A 62 6.63 -4.13 -5.19
N ALA A 63 6.01 -3.50 -6.19
CA ALA A 63 5.92 -2.05 -6.30
C ALA A 63 5.21 -1.40 -5.10
N ARG A 64 4.08 -1.98 -4.65
CA ARG A 64 3.37 -1.51 -3.44
C ARG A 64 4.21 -1.64 -2.17
N LEU A 65 4.94 -2.75 -2.00
CA LEU A 65 5.85 -2.96 -0.87
C LEU A 65 6.98 -1.93 -0.89
N THR A 66 7.59 -1.68 -2.05
CA THR A 66 8.62 -0.67 -2.24
C THR A 66 8.11 0.73 -1.88
N TYR A 67 6.88 1.08 -2.29
CA TYR A 67 6.27 2.36 -1.91
C TYR A 67 6.18 2.54 -0.39
N ILE A 68 5.76 1.50 0.35
CA ILE A 68 5.70 1.56 1.82
C ILE A 68 7.12 1.73 2.40
N LEU A 69 8.13 1.04 1.86
CA LEU A 69 9.52 1.19 2.28
C LEU A 69 10.04 2.61 2.03
N THR A 70 9.73 3.22 0.88
CA THR A 70 10.06 4.61 0.58
C THR A 70 9.40 5.58 1.57
N ALA A 71 8.13 5.34 1.93
CA ALA A 71 7.46 6.14 2.95
C ALA A 71 8.17 6.02 4.32
N ILE A 72 8.58 4.81 4.71
CA ILE A 72 9.36 4.58 5.94
C ILE A 72 10.68 5.36 5.89
N ALA A 73 11.42 5.32 4.78
CA ALA A 73 12.68 6.06 4.63
C ALA A 73 12.48 7.56 4.90
N ARG A 74 11.44 8.17 4.33
CA ARG A 74 11.10 9.58 4.56
C ARG A 74 10.80 9.90 6.03
N THR A 75 10.15 8.98 6.76
CA THR A 75 9.91 9.18 8.21
C THR A 75 11.20 9.12 9.02
N ILE A 76 12.20 8.35 8.58
CA ILE A 76 13.51 8.31 9.26
C ILE A 76 14.21 9.65 9.07
N GLU A 77 14.25 10.15 7.84
CA GLU A 77 14.82 11.47 7.51
C GLU A 77 14.13 12.60 8.31
N GLY A 78 12.79 12.61 8.33
CA GLY A 78 12.01 13.58 9.08
C GLY A 78 12.23 13.52 10.59
N SER A 79 12.39 12.32 11.16
CA SER A 79 12.61 12.18 12.61
C SER A 79 13.94 12.75 13.09
N GLU A 80 14.99 12.76 12.25
CA GLU A 80 16.25 13.41 12.61
C GLU A 80 16.10 14.94 12.58
N LEU A 81 15.28 15.49 11.68
CA LEU A 81 14.98 16.92 11.67
C LEU A 81 14.20 17.34 12.93
N GLU A 82 13.15 16.60 13.30
CA GLU A 82 12.40 16.84 14.55
C GLU A 82 13.33 16.82 15.77
N ARG A 83 14.25 15.84 15.84
CA ARG A 83 15.24 15.73 16.92
C ARG A 83 16.15 16.94 16.97
N ARG A 84 16.69 17.37 15.81
CA ARG A 84 17.59 18.52 15.71
C ARG A 84 16.89 19.82 16.12
N VAL A 85 15.66 20.04 15.67
CA VAL A 85 14.85 21.21 16.07
C VAL A 85 14.58 21.21 17.56
N SER A 86 14.15 20.07 18.12
CA SER A 86 13.88 19.94 19.56
C SER A 86 15.11 20.28 20.42
N VAL A 87 16.31 19.88 19.98
CA VAL A 87 17.57 20.22 20.68
C VAL A 87 17.86 21.72 20.62
N LEU A 88 17.58 22.39 19.49
CA LEU A 88 17.77 23.84 19.37
C LEU A 88 16.77 24.60 20.24
N GLU A 89 15.50 24.21 20.23
CA GLU A 89 14.46 24.83 21.05
C GLU A 89 14.74 24.71 22.56
N GLN A 90 15.37 23.62 23.00
CA GLN A 90 15.79 23.46 24.39
C GLN A 90 16.96 24.37 24.79
N ARG A 91 17.81 24.76 23.83
CA ARG A 91 18.95 25.67 24.07
C ARG A 91 18.52 27.13 24.15
N GLU A 92 17.48 27.49 23.41
CA GLU A 92 16.94 28.86 23.33
C GLU A 92 15.84 29.14 24.35
N LYS A 93 15.47 28.16 25.19
CA LYS A 93 14.54 28.40 26.30
C LYS A 93 15.22 29.29 27.35
N PRO A 94 14.62 30.44 27.73
CA PRO A 94 15.19 31.37 28.71
C PRO A 94 15.27 30.77 30.12
#